data_AF-A0A7S1LGS1-F1
#
_entry.id   AF-A0A7S1LGS1-F1
#
_cell.length_a   1.000
_cell.length_b   1.000
_cell.length_c   1.000
_cell.angle_alpha   90.00
_cell.angle_beta   90.00
_cell.angle_gamma   90.00
#
_symmetry.space_group_name_H-M   'P 1'
#
loop_
_entity.id
_entity.type
_entity.pdbx_description
1 polymer ?
#
loop_
_entity_poly.entity_id
_entity_poly.type
_entity_poly.pdbx_seq_one_letter_code
_entity_poly.pdbx_strand_id
1 'polypeptide(L)'
;MRLHRDGECQRLRLIFDRFAKGQEGQAYLSGEDVQLALTAHLQAEHRNIQWSAATKARAQDMVGNLKLEPGSELAGGDSSAPLVQVILSREGTPSCLNFEAFVALAESHRSATVVRQRRFAGFPKETVMQVKELFKKWDADSSGVIDPHEIEGLLKELGMECRTVEEQRSLIAVLDQARAAAIDAGVELQCRPGEGSVCFWVLVQLMRILRNEKLQGAEVREVQVIKELSFSKAEVEDFREVFVRWTRHGRVGSEDLAEGSMSPGGISFAARAGAAGGGAIEEGLSRGTFYKLLLSLGIPLGMKEREELEVRFALADLNNEGRLSFIGFLGLMRWLLDSDFAGINAAAEETVATIPSEGNFFQRRRHQSMLAFHQLAAEMPMEGPH
;
A
#
# COMPACT_ATOMS: atom_id res chain seq x y z
N MET A 1 -6.68 -28.89 -6.23
CA MET A 1 -7.96 -28.31 -5.75
C MET A 1 -8.65 -29.13 -4.65
N ARG A 2 -8.60 -30.48 -4.62
CA ARG A 2 -9.23 -31.28 -3.53
C ARG A 2 -8.58 -31.06 -2.15
N LEU A 3 -7.24 -31.04 -2.06
CA LEU A 3 -6.50 -30.82 -0.81
C LEU A 3 -6.76 -29.45 -0.14
N HIS A 4 -7.15 -28.42 -0.90
CA HIS A 4 -7.47 -27.10 -0.34
C HIS A 4 -8.86 -27.09 0.31
N ARG A 5 -9.79 -27.91 -0.21
CA ARG A 5 -11.12 -28.09 0.39
C ARG A 5 -11.05 -28.86 1.71
N ASP A 6 -10.18 -29.87 1.80
CA ASP A 6 -10.06 -30.66 3.03
C ASP A 6 -9.59 -29.82 4.23
N GLY A 7 -8.63 -28.91 4.01
CA GLY A 7 -8.17 -27.98 5.05
C GLY A 7 -9.19 -26.91 5.44
N GLU A 8 -9.95 -26.37 4.47
CA GLU A 8 -11.03 -25.42 4.73
C GLU A 8 -12.20 -26.08 5.47
N CYS A 9 -12.60 -27.30 5.08
CA CYS A 9 -13.64 -28.06 5.75
C CYS A 9 -13.25 -28.41 7.19
N GLN A 10 -12.00 -28.81 7.45
CA GLN A 10 -11.52 -29.04 8.81
C GLN A 10 -11.55 -27.77 9.66
N ARG A 11 -11.16 -26.62 9.09
CA ARG A 11 -11.21 -25.33 9.79
C ARG A 11 -12.64 -24.90 10.12
N LEU A 12 -13.55 -24.99 9.15
CA LEU A 12 -14.97 -24.69 9.36
C LEU A 12 -15.58 -25.65 10.38
N ARG A 13 -15.13 -26.92 10.41
CA ARG A 13 -15.56 -27.89 11.41
C ARG A 13 -15.10 -27.52 12.82
N LEU A 14 -13.84 -27.12 13.00
CA LEU A 14 -13.34 -26.64 14.29
C LEU A 14 -14.09 -25.39 14.78
N ILE A 15 -14.41 -24.47 13.87
CA ILE A 15 -15.20 -23.28 14.21
C ILE A 15 -16.62 -23.70 14.59
N PHE A 16 -17.26 -24.57 13.80
CA PHE A 16 -18.60 -25.08 14.09
C PHE A 16 -18.65 -25.79 15.45
N ASP A 17 -17.75 -26.74 15.71
CA ASP A 17 -17.71 -27.52 16.95
C ASP A 17 -17.40 -26.63 18.18
N ARG A 18 -16.71 -25.49 17.99
CA ARG A 18 -16.44 -24.52 19.08
C ARG A 18 -17.69 -23.76 19.52
N PHE A 19 -18.59 -23.45 18.59
CA PHE A 19 -19.77 -22.61 18.85
C PHE A 19 -21.07 -23.42 18.92
N ALA A 20 -21.09 -24.66 18.42
CA ALA A 20 -22.27 -25.50 18.42
C ALA A 20 -22.62 -25.96 19.83
N LYS A 21 -23.93 -25.99 20.12
CA LYS A 21 -24.52 -26.55 21.33
C LYS A 21 -25.21 -27.87 20.96
N GLY A 22 -25.23 -28.84 21.87
CA GLY A 22 -25.94 -30.10 21.64
C GLY A 22 -25.76 -31.15 22.74
N GLN A 23 -26.79 -31.98 22.94
CA GLN A 23 -26.71 -33.25 23.66
C GLN A 23 -26.74 -34.41 22.65
N GLU A 24 -26.02 -35.48 22.99
CA GLU A 24 -25.91 -36.78 22.30
C GLU A 24 -26.45 -36.86 20.85
N GLY A 25 -25.56 -36.56 19.89
CA GLY A 25 -25.71 -36.98 18.49
C GLY A 25 -26.06 -35.89 17.48
N GLN A 26 -26.48 -34.70 17.90
CA GLN A 26 -26.73 -33.57 16.98
C GLN A 26 -26.19 -32.26 17.55
N ALA A 27 -25.14 -31.74 16.91
CA ALA A 27 -24.57 -30.42 17.20
C ALA A 27 -25.25 -29.36 16.32
N TYR A 28 -25.69 -28.27 16.91
CA TYR A 28 -26.39 -27.18 16.22
C TYR A 28 -25.92 -25.81 16.69
N LEU A 29 -25.96 -24.83 15.79
CA LEU A 29 -25.72 -23.43 16.13
C LEU A 29 -27.04 -22.68 16.33
N SER A 30 -27.12 -21.89 17.40
CA SER A 30 -28.18 -20.89 17.55
C SER A 30 -27.89 -19.67 16.66
N GLY A 31 -28.89 -18.83 16.40
CA GLY A 31 -28.73 -17.65 15.53
C GLY A 31 -27.60 -16.70 15.95
N GLU A 32 -27.40 -16.48 17.26
CA GLU A 32 -26.31 -15.66 17.79
C GLU A 32 -24.94 -16.33 17.62
N ASP A 33 -24.87 -17.65 17.83
CA ASP A 33 -23.65 -18.44 17.69
C ASP A 33 -23.16 -18.48 16.23
N VAL A 34 -24.07 -18.42 15.25
CA VAL A 34 -23.75 -18.36 13.81
C VAL A 34 -23.00 -17.07 13.47
N GLN A 35 -23.46 -15.93 13.98
CA GLN A 35 -22.82 -14.64 13.70
C GLN A 35 -21.41 -14.58 14.30
N LEU A 36 -21.22 -15.13 15.51
CA LEU A 36 -19.92 -15.27 16.14
C LEU A 36 -19.00 -16.22 15.36
N ALA A 37 -19.52 -17.37 14.91
CA ALA A 37 -18.78 -18.34 14.11
C ALA A 37 -18.33 -17.78 12.75
N LEU A 38 -19.20 -17.05 12.05
CA LEU A 38 -18.85 -16.36 10.80
C LEU A 38 -17.80 -15.26 11.02
N THR A 39 -17.94 -14.46 12.08
CA THR A 39 -16.96 -13.42 12.42
C THR A 39 -15.59 -14.02 12.74
N ALA A 40 -15.57 -15.11 13.52
CA ALA A 40 -14.33 -15.84 13.82
C ALA A 40 -13.69 -16.42 12.55
N HIS A 41 -14.49 -16.96 11.62
CA HIS A 41 -14.02 -17.44 10.33
C HIS A 41 -13.35 -16.33 9.51
N LEU A 42 -13.99 -15.17 9.38
CA LEU A 42 -13.46 -14.02 8.65
C LEU A 42 -12.16 -13.50 9.27
N GLN A 43 -12.11 -13.33 10.59
CA GLN A 43 -10.88 -12.90 11.26
C GLN A 43 -9.73 -13.89 11.04
N ALA A 44 -10.06 -15.18 11.05
CA ALA A 44 -9.09 -16.24 10.81
C ALA A 44 -8.63 -16.24 9.34
N GLU A 45 -9.49 -15.92 8.37
CA GLU A 45 -9.10 -15.71 6.96
C GLU A 45 -8.23 -14.46 6.78
N HIS A 46 -8.63 -13.31 7.33
CA HIS A 46 -7.86 -12.07 7.25
C HIS A 46 -6.43 -12.22 7.79
N ARG A 47 -6.25 -12.97 8.89
CA ARG A 47 -4.91 -13.29 9.43
C ARG A 47 -4.09 -14.25 8.56
N ASN A 48 -4.75 -15.10 7.77
CA ASN A 48 -4.10 -16.07 6.89
C ASN A 48 -3.64 -15.44 5.56
N ILE A 49 -4.16 -14.26 5.19
CA ILE A 49 -3.73 -13.52 4.00
C ILE A 49 -2.32 -12.91 4.18
N GLN A 50 -1.79 -12.81 5.41
CA GLN A 50 -0.53 -12.10 5.69
C GLN A 50 0.75 -12.95 5.87
N TRP A 51 0.78 -14.29 5.80
CA TRP A 51 2.00 -15.04 6.19
C TRP A 51 2.42 -16.19 5.26
N SER A 52 3.73 -16.29 5.02
CA SER A 52 4.41 -17.32 4.21
C SER A 52 4.44 -18.70 4.88
N ALA A 53 4.84 -19.71 4.11
CA ALA A 53 4.73 -21.15 4.43
C ALA A 53 5.34 -21.58 5.79
N ALA A 54 6.34 -20.88 6.33
CA ALA A 54 6.96 -21.19 7.63
C ALA A 54 6.02 -20.98 8.84
N THR A 55 4.95 -20.21 8.64
CA THR A 55 4.02 -19.79 9.70
C THR A 55 2.85 -20.77 9.87
N LYS A 56 2.56 -21.56 8.83
CA LYS A 56 1.50 -22.58 8.84
C LYS A 56 1.70 -23.64 9.94
N ALA A 57 2.96 -23.97 10.26
CA ALA A 57 3.30 -24.94 11.31
C ALA A 57 3.07 -24.38 12.73
N ARG A 58 3.16 -23.06 12.92
CA ARG A 58 2.98 -22.40 14.24
C ARG A 58 1.51 -22.12 14.56
N ALA A 59 0.66 -22.02 13.53
CA ALA A 59 -0.78 -21.78 13.68
C ALA A 59 -1.55 -22.96 14.28
N GLN A 60 -1.05 -24.19 14.15
CA GLN A 60 -1.64 -25.38 14.78
C GLN A 60 -1.55 -25.35 16.32
N ASP A 61 -0.60 -24.60 16.87
CA ASP A 61 -0.33 -24.51 18.31
C ASP A 61 -1.05 -23.32 18.99
N MET A 62 -1.49 -22.31 18.21
CA MET A 62 -2.05 -21.06 18.75
C MET A 62 -3.59 -20.99 18.79
N VAL A 63 -4.31 -21.94 18.16
CA VAL A 63 -5.79 -21.98 18.17
C VAL A 63 -6.36 -22.16 19.60
N GLY A 64 -5.55 -22.68 20.55
CA GLY A 64 -5.94 -22.87 21.95
C GLY A 64 -6.07 -21.60 22.80
N ASN A 65 -5.54 -20.43 22.38
CA ASN A 65 -5.38 -19.26 23.27
C ASN A 65 -6.17 -18.00 22.86
N LEU A 66 -7.19 -18.12 21.99
CA LEU A 66 -8.00 -16.97 21.59
C LEU A 66 -9.04 -16.61 22.68
N LYS A 67 -8.69 -15.69 23.59
CA LYS A 67 -9.65 -14.94 24.43
C LYS A 67 -10.35 -13.89 23.58
N LEU A 68 -11.69 -13.92 23.56
CA LEU A 68 -12.55 -12.93 22.92
C LEU A 68 -12.90 -11.88 23.97
N GLU A 69 -12.53 -10.62 23.74
CA GLU A 69 -13.04 -9.48 24.52
C GLU A 69 -14.35 -8.98 23.88
N PRO A 70 -15.41 -8.73 24.67
CA PRO A 70 -16.67 -8.23 24.15
C PRO A 70 -16.68 -6.70 24.14
N GLY A 71 -16.88 -6.09 22.96
CA GLY A 71 -17.36 -4.71 22.86
C GLY A 71 -16.62 -3.84 21.84
N SER A 72 -17.23 -3.65 20.67
CA SER A 72 -17.21 -2.35 19.99
C SER A 72 -18.38 -2.30 19.01
N GLU A 73 -19.48 -1.69 19.46
CA GLU A 73 -20.54 -1.20 18.59
C GLU A 73 -19.97 -0.09 17.69
N LEU A 74 -20.00 -0.30 16.38
CA LEU A 74 -19.96 0.78 15.41
C LEU A 74 -21.14 0.60 14.45
N ALA A 75 -22.20 1.32 14.79
CA ALA A 75 -23.40 1.50 13.99
C ALA A 75 -23.09 2.32 12.73
N GLY A 76 -23.64 1.87 11.60
CA GLY A 76 -23.57 2.56 10.31
C GLY A 76 -23.95 1.62 9.18
N GLY A 77 -25.24 1.58 8.84
CA GLY A 77 -25.89 0.55 8.02
C GLY A 77 -25.20 0.27 6.69
N ASP A 78 -24.73 -0.98 6.53
CA ASP A 78 -24.17 -1.50 5.28
C ASP A 78 -24.30 -3.03 5.22
N SER A 79 -25.52 -3.49 5.52
CA SER A 79 -26.15 -4.73 5.08
C SER A 79 -25.27 -5.95 4.72
N SER A 80 -24.52 -6.48 5.68
CA SER A 80 -24.36 -7.95 5.82
C SER A 80 -25.54 -8.57 6.59
N ALA A 81 -26.22 -7.75 7.41
CA ALA A 81 -27.40 -8.10 8.18
C ALA A 81 -28.59 -8.66 7.36
N PRO A 82 -28.95 -8.16 6.15
CA PRO A 82 -30.09 -8.69 5.42
C PRO A 82 -29.79 -10.02 4.75
N LEU A 83 -28.54 -10.38 4.46
CA LEU A 83 -28.24 -11.70 3.87
C LEU A 83 -28.39 -12.80 4.94
N VAL A 84 -27.90 -12.55 6.15
CA VAL A 84 -28.10 -13.43 7.30
C VAL A 84 -29.59 -13.49 7.65
N GLN A 85 -30.29 -12.36 7.72
CA GLN A 85 -31.75 -12.38 7.98
C GLN A 85 -32.57 -13.00 6.85
N VAL A 86 -32.22 -12.81 5.58
CA VAL A 86 -32.95 -13.40 4.45
C VAL A 86 -32.76 -14.91 4.41
N ILE A 87 -31.56 -15.42 4.69
CA ILE A 87 -31.31 -16.86 4.78
C ILE A 87 -32.03 -17.44 6.02
N LEU A 88 -31.99 -16.76 7.16
CA LEU A 88 -32.73 -17.13 8.37
C LEU A 88 -34.26 -17.04 8.21
N SER A 89 -34.77 -16.27 7.25
CA SER A 89 -36.21 -16.12 6.99
C SER A 89 -36.74 -17.11 5.95
N ARG A 90 -35.86 -17.68 5.11
CA ARG A 90 -36.26 -18.57 4.01
C ARG A 90 -36.46 -20.01 4.46
N GLU A 91 -35.78 -20.41 5.53
CA GLU A 91 -35.98 -21.69 6.20
C GLU A 91 -36.82 -21.46 7.45
N GLY A 92 -38.07 -21.91 7.42
CA GLY A 92 -39.01 -21.75 8.53
C GLY A 92 -38.44 -22.29 9.84
N THR A 93 -38.44 -21.42 10.87
CA THR A 93 -38.03 -21.62 12.27
C THR A 93 -36.53 -21.90 12.53
N PRO A 94 -35.82 -20.94 13.17
CA PRO A 94 -34.42 -21.06 13.54
C PRO A 94 -34.31 -21.71 14.92
N SER A 95 -34.18 -23.03 15.00
CA SER A 95 -33.77 -23.65 16.26
C SER A 95 -32.40 -24.32 16.17
N CYS A 96 -31.96 -24.69 14.97
CA CYS A 96 -30.69 -25.40 14.83
C CYS A 96 -30.18 -25.37 13.38
N LEU A 97 -29.05 -24.68 13.14
CA LEU A 97 -28.29 -24.83 11.89
C LEU A 97 -27.31 -26.01 12.04
N ASN A 98 -27.45 -27.01 11.18
CA ASN A 98 -26.53 -28.14 11.11
C ASN A 98 -25.22 -27.75 10.38
N PHE A 99 -24.22 -28.64 10.42
CA PHE A 99 -22.91 -28.35 9.83
C PHE A 99 -22.97 -28.06 8.32
N GLU A 100 -23.81 -28.78 7.57
CA GLU A 100 -23.94 -28.57 6.12
C GLU A 100 -24.55 -27.20 5.78
N ALA A 101 -25.58 -26.79 6.50
CA ALA A 101 -26.18 -25.46 6.38
C ALA A 101 -25.21 -24.35 6.80
N PHE A 102 -24.40 -24.59 7.84
CA PHE A 102 -23.32 -23.67 8.23
C PHE A 102 -22.25 -23.53 7.15
N VAL A 103 -21.81 -24.62 6.52
CA VAL A 103 -20.85 -24.57 5.40
C VAL A 103 -21.44 -23.81 4.22
N ALA A 104 -22.69 -24.08 3.82
CA ALA A 104 -23.36 -23.35 2.75
C ALA A 104 -23.48 -21.85 3.06
N LEU A 105 -23.79 -21.49 4.30
CA LEU A 105 -23.83 -20.10 4.76
C LEU A 105 -22.44 -19.45 4.74
N ALA A 106 -21.40 -20.15 5.22
CA ALA A 106 -20.03 -19.67 5.21
C ALA A 106 -19.50 -19.48 3.77
N GLU A 107 -19.81 -20.40 2.85
CA GLU A 107 -19.47 -20.28 1.44
C GLU A 107 -20.20 -19.12 0.77
N SER A 108 -21.50 -18.96 1.04
CA SER A 108 -22.30 -17.81 0.57
C SER A 108 -21.72 -16.48 1.09
N HIS A 109 -21.40 -16.43 2.38
CA HIS A 109 -20.79 -15.26 3.01
C HIS A 109 -19.40 -14.95 2.44
N ARG A 110 -18.56 -15.96 2.23
CA ARG A 110 -17.23 -15.82 1.60
C ARG A 110 -17.38 -15.32 0.16
N SER A 111 -18.27 -15.90 -0.61
CA SER A 111 -18.55 -15.47 -2.00
C SER A 111 -18.99 -14.00 -2.04
N ALA A 112 -19.94 -13.61 -1.18
CA ALA A 112 -20.40 -12.23 -1.07
C ALA A 112 -19.29 -11.26 -0.62
N THR A 113 -18.44 -11.69 0.31
CA THR A 113 -17.29 -10.90 0.80
C THR A 113 -16.25 -10.70 -0.30
N VAL A 114 -15.92 -11.76 -1.05
CA VAL A 114 -14.99 -11.70 -2.18
C VAL A 114 -15.53 -10.79 -3.28
N VAL A 115 -16.81 -10.88 -3.62
CA VAL A 115 -17.45 -9.96 -4.59
C VAL A 115 -17.37 -8.52 -4.08
N ARG A 116 -17.70 -8.26 -2.82
CA ARG A 116 -17.60 -6.91 -2.22
C ARG A 116 -16.15 -6.39 -2.25
N GLN A 117 -15.17 -7.21 -1.88
CA GLN A 117 -13.75 -6.84 -1.91
C GLN A 117 -13.23 -6.58 -3.33
N ARG A 118 -13.63 -7.40 -4.31
CA ARG A 118 -13.28 -7.21 -5.72
C ARG A 118 -13.84 -5.90 -6.26
N ARG A 119 -15.08 -5.55 -5.89
CA ARG A 119 -15.70 -4.25 -6.23
C ARG A 119 -14.94 -3.07 -5.66
N PHE A 120 -14.39 -3.21 -4.46
CA PHE A 120 -13.59 -2.16 -3.82
C PHE A 120 -12.17 -2.05 -4.40
N ALA A 121 -11.80 -2.94 -5.34
CA ALA A 121 -10.54 -2.89 -6.06
C ALA A 121 -9.29 -2.89 -5.15
N GLY A 122 -9.42 -3.43 -3.93
CA GLY A 122 -8.36 -3.44 -2.92
C GLY A 122 -8.19 -2.12 -2.15
N PHE A 123 -9.05 -1.12 -2.38
CA PHE A 123 -9.06 0.10 -1.58
C PHE A 123 -9.76 -0.11 -0.23
N PRO A 124 -9.29 0.57 0.84
CA PRO A 124 -9.99 0.60 2.11
C PRO A 124 -11.30 1.37 1.98
N LYS A 125 -12.25 1.13 2.89
CA LYS A 125 -13.61 1.70 2.82
C LYS A 125 -13.56 3.23 2.79
N GLU A 126 -12.66 3.82 3.54
CA GLU A 126 -12.46 5.26 3.67
C GLU A 126 -12.07 5.88 2.33
N THR A 127 -11.16 5.25 1.58
CA THR A 127 -10.80 5.69 0.23
C THR A 127 -11.97 5.56 -0.73
N VAL A 128 -12.73 4.46 -0.67
CA VAL A 128 -13.91 4.28 -1.52
C VAL A 128 -14.98 5.35 -1.23
N MET A 129 -15.14 5.77 0.03
CA MET A 129 -16.03 6.87 0.39
C MET A 129 -15.56 8.21 -0.17
N GLN A 130 -14.26 8.52 -0.11
CA GLN A 130 -13.69 9.73 -0.71
C GLN A 130 -13.88 9.74 -2.24
N VAL A 131 -13.63 8.60 -2.91
CA VAL A 131 -13.91 8.45 -4.35
C VAL A 131 -15.39 8.68 -4.63
N LYS A 132 -16.29 8.26 -3.73
CA LYS A 132 -17.74 8.46 -3.88
C LYS A 132 -18.14 9.93 -3.72
N GLU A 133 -17.53 10.66 -2.81
CA GLU A 133 -17.73 12.11 -2.68
C GLU A 133 -17.22 12.85 -3.91
N LEU A 134 -16.06 12.45 -4.42
CA LEU A 134 -15.51 13.00 -5.66
C LEU A 134 -16.44 12.68 -6.85
N PHE A 135 -16.93 11.45 -6.96
CA PHE A 135 -17.88 11.05 -8.00
C PHE A 135 -19.13 11.92 -7.95
N LYS A 136 -19.74 12.09 -6.77
CA LYS A 136 -20.93 12.96 -6.59
C LYS A 136 -20.68 14.42 -6.92
N LYS A 137 -19.46 14.91 -6.71
CA LYS A 137 -19.09 16.29 -7.04
C LYS A 137 -19.13 16.52 -8.55
N TRP A 138 -18.74 15.52 -9.34
CA TRP A 138 -18.65 15.60 -10.79
C TRP A 138 -19.89 15.09 -11.53
N ASP A 139 -20.66 14.18 -10.92
CA ASP A 139 -21.99 13.71 -11.35
C ASP A 139 -23.05 14.79 -11.04
N ALA A 140 -22.96 15.93 -11.75
CA ALA A 140 -23.75 17.12 -11.48
C ALA A 140 -25.25 16.91 -11.69
N ASP A 141 -25.60 16.01 -12.61
CA ASP A 141 -26.99 15.62 -12.89
C ASP A 141 -27.48 14.48 -11.99
N SER A 142 -26.60 13.92 -11.14
CA SER A 142 -26.88 12.75 -10.30
C SER A 142 -27.46 11.58 -11.09
N SER A 143 -27.08 11.45 -12.36
CA SER A 143 -27.46 10.34 -13.23
C SER A 143 -26.83 9.03 -12.77
N GLY A 144 -25.78 9.10 -11.95
CA GLY A 144 -24.98 7.96 -11.53
C GLY A 144 -23.94 7.57 -12.58
N VAL A 145 -23.74 8.41 -13.60
CA VAL A 145 -22.80 8.22 -14.70
C VAL A 145 -22.12 9.55 -14.99
N ILE A 146 -20.79 9.56 -15.04
CA ILE A 146 -20.00 10.74 -15.42
C ILE A 146 -19.80 10.74 -16.93
N ASP A 147 -20.15 11.83 -17.58
CA ASP A 147 -20.04 11.97 -19.03
C ASP A 147 -18.60 12.30 -19.50
N PRO A 148 -18.30 12.15 -20.82
CA PRO A 148 -16.96 12.39 -21.36
C PRO A 148 -16.37 13.79 -21.11
N HIS A 149 -17.20 14.80 -20.92
CA HIS A 149 -16.75 16.16 -20.60
C HIS A 149 -16.47 16.34 -19.11
N GLU A 150 -17.24 15.67 -18.25
CA GLU A 150 -17.08 15.74 -16.79
C GLU A 150 -15.87 14.91 -16.33
N ILE A 151 -15.59 13.80 -17.02
CA ILE A 151 -14.42 12.98 -16.72
C ILE A 151 -13.11 13.72 -17.00
N GLU A 152 -13.07 14.61 -17.99
CA GLU A 152 -11.89 15.45 -18.24
C GLU A 152 -11.59 16.37 -17.04
N GLY A 153 -12.64 16.99 -16.48
CA GLY A 153 -12.54 17.80 -15.27
C GLY A 153 -12.12 16.98 -14.05
N LEU A 154 -12.71 15.80 -13.88
CA LEU A 154 -12.33 14.86 -12.82
C LEU A 154 -10.86 14.45 -12.94
N LEU A 155 -10.40 14.07 -14.13
CA LEU A 155 -9.01 13.69 -14.39
C LEU A 155 -8.05 14.84 -14.13
N LYS A 156 -8.43 16.07 -14.47
CA LYS A 156 -7.68 17.28 -14.13
C LYS A 156 -7.55 17.47 -12.62
N GLU A 157 -8.63 17.29 -11.86
CA GLU A 157 -8.60 17.35 -10.38
C GLU A 157 -7.74 16.22 -9.78
N LEU A 158 -7.68 15.07 -10.44
CA LEU A 158 -6.81 13.96 -10.09
C LEU A 158 -5.33 14.17 -10.51
N GLY A 159 -5.02 15.28 -11.21
CA GLY A 159 -3.67 15.60 -11.70
C GLY A 159 -3.25 14.81 -12.94
N MET A 160 -4.21 14.30 -13.71
CA MET A 160 -4.04 13.45 -14.89
C MET A 160 -4.60 14.16 -16.12
N GLU A 161 -4.09 15.35 -16.41
CA GLU A 161 -4.50 16.11 -17.60
C GLU A 161 -4.06 15.38 -18.87
N CYS A 162 -5.02 14.94 -19.68
CA CYS A 162 -4.77 14.45 -21.04
C CYS A 162 -4.78 15.66 -21.98
N ARG A 163 -3.61 16.07 -22.49
CA ARG A 163 -3.47 17.22 -23.38
C ARG A 163 -3.34 16.83 -24.84
N THR A 164 -2.95 15.58 -25.11
CA THR A 164 -2.72 15.06 -26.47
C THR A 164 -3.81 14.08 -26.91
N VAL A 165 -4.00 13.95 -28.22
CA VAL A 165 -4.96 13.01 -28.81
C VAL A 165 -4.55 11.57 -28.49
N GLU A 166 -3.24 11.30 -28.42
CA GLU A 166 -2.67 10.02 -28.04
C GLU A 166 -2.99 9.67 -26.58
N GLU A 167 -2.84 10.62 -25.65
CA GLU A 167 -3.22 10.44 -24.24
C GLU A 167 -4.72 10.19 -24.10
N GLN A 168 -5.56 10.91 -24.85
CA GLN A 168 -7.00 10.69 -24.84
C GLN A 168 -7.37 9.29 -25.35
N ARG A 169 -6.71 8.80 -26.41
CA ARG A 169 -6.89 7.42 -26.90
C ARG A 169 -6.43 6.39 -25.89
N SER A 170 -5.29 6.64 -25.23
CA SER A 170 -4.79 5.78 -24.16
C SER A 170 -5.78 5.72 -22.99
N LEU A 171 -6.33 6.86 -22.58
CA LEU A 171 -7.34 6.94 -21.53
C LEU A 171 -8.59 6.12 -21.87
N ILE A 172 -9.08 6.21 -23.11
CA ILE A 172 -10.23 5.41 -23.55
C ILE A 172 -9.92 3.91 -23.45
N ALA A 173 -8.71 3.47 -23.84
CA ALA A 173 -8.30 2.08 -23.71
C ALA A 173 -8.24 1.63 -22.23
N VAL A 174 -7.70 2.47 -21.34
CA VAL A 174 -7.67 2.20 -19.90
C VAL A 174 -9.09 2.17 -19.30
N LEU A 175 -10.01 3.01 -19.79
CA LEU A 175 -11.42 2.98 -19.40
C LEU A 175 -12.10 1.67 -19.79
N ASP A 176 -11.85 1.18 -21.01
CA ASP A 176 -12.38 -0.11 -21.44
C ASP A 176 -11.82 -1.27 -20.61
N GLN A 177 -10.54 -1.21 -20.23
CA GLN A 177 -9.94 -2.15 -19.29
C GLN A 177 -10.60 -2.07 -17.90
N ALA A 178 -10.89 -0.85 -17.41
CA ALA A 178 -11.58 -0.64 -16.15
C ALA A 178 -13.01 -1.20 -16.17
N ARG A 179 -13.73 -1.06 -17.30
CA ARG A 179 -15.05 -1.69 -17.50
C ARG A 179 -14.96 -3.21 -17.44
N ALA A 180 -14.00 -3.81 -18.15
CA ALA A 180 -13.78 -5.26 -18.12
C ALA A 180 -13.50 -5.74 -16.68
N ALA A 181 -12.62 -5.04 -15.95
CA ALA A 181 -12.33 -5.35 -14.56
C ALA A 181 -13.55 -5.21 -13.62
N ALA A 182 -14.44 -4.25 -13.89
CA ALA A 182 -15.67 -4.08 -13.13
C ALA A 182 -16.68 -5.23 -13.40
N ILE A 183 -16.79 -5.68 -14.65
CA ILE A 183 -17.60 -6.85 -15.04
C ILE A 183 -17.07 -8.11 -14.35
N ASP A 184 -15.75 -8.33 -14.37
CA ASP A 184 -15.09 -9.45 -13.69
C ASP A 184 -15.28 -9.41 -12.16
N ALA A 185 -15.42 -8.21 -11.59
CA ALA A 185 -15.79 -8.00 -10.19
C ALA A 185 -17.28 -8.23 -9.90
N GLY A 186 -18.07 -8.62 -10.90
CA GLY A 186 -19.51 -8.88 -10.79
C GLY A 186 -20.34 -7.61 -10.64
N VAL A 187 -19.92 -6.51 -11.26
CA VAL A 187 -20.71 -5.27 -11.33
C VAL A 187 -21.54 -5.26 -12.61
N GLU A 188 -22.84 -5.05 -12.49
CA GLU A 188 -23.71 -4.77 -13.61
C GLU A 188 -23.47 -3.33 -14.09
N LEU A 189 -22.95 -3.18 -15.30
CA LEU A 189 -22.67 -1.88 -15.88
C LEU A 189 -23.88 -1.36 -16.65
N GLN A 190 -24.23 -0.10 -16.40
CA GLN A 190 -25.24 0.62 -17.17
C GLN A 190 -24.65 1.30 -18.41
N CYS A 191 -23.33 1.51 -18.45
CA CYS A 191 -22.61 2.16 -19.54
C CYS A 191 -22.21 1.16 -20.62
N ARG A 192 -22.37 1.52 -21.91
CA ARG A 192 -21.94 0.65 -23.02
C ARG A 192 -20.42 0.72 -23.25
N PRO A 193 -19.80 -0.33 -23.82
CA PRO A 193 -18.41 -0.27 -24.27
C PRO A 193 -18.24 0.80 -25.37
N GLY A 194 -17.14 1.57 -25.33
CA GLY A 194 -16.87 2.65 -26.28
C GLY A 194 -17.66 3.95 -26.07
N GLU A 195 -18.60 3.96 -25.12
CA GLU A 195 -19.27 5.18 -24.66
C GLU A 195 -18.38 5.82 -23.59
N GLY A 196 -17.87 7.03 -23.79
CA GLY A 196 -16.91 7.66 -22.86
C GLY A 196 -17.45 7.93 -21.45
N SER A 197 -18.70 7.55 -21.17
CA SER A 197 -19.36 7.66 -19.89
C SER A 197 -18.89 6.60 -18.88
N VAL A 198 -18.79 6.96 -17.60
CA VAL A 198 -18.17 6.16 -16.53
C VAL A 198 -19.04 6.12 -15.29
N CYS A 199 -19.42 4.93 -14.83
CA CYS A 199 -20.11 4.77 -13.55
C CYS A 199 -19.12 4.66 -12.38
N PHE A 200 -19.62 4.82 -11.17
CA PHE A 200 -18.81 4.83 -9.95
C PHE A 200 -17.84 3.64 -9.83
N TRP A 201 -18.30 2.42 -10.10
CA TRP A 201 -17.44 1.22 -9.97
C TRP A 201 -16.38 1.13 -11.06
N VAL A 202 -16.66 1.65 -12.26
CA VAL A 202 -15.65 1.76 -13.32
C VAL A 202 -14.60 2.79 -12.92
N LEU A 203 -14.99 3.91 -12.30
CA LEU A 203 -14.04 4.88 -11.75
C LEU A 203 -13.14 4.25 -10.68
N VAL A 204 -13.68 3.43 -9.78
CA VAL A 204 -12.88 2.74 -8.76
C VAL A 204 -11.85 1.79 -9.40
N GLN A 205 -12.23 1.03 -10.44
CA GLN A 205 -11.28 0.17 -11.17
C GLN A 205 -10.27 0.98 -11.99
N LEU A 206 -10.68 2.10 -12.58
CA LEU A 206 -9.80 3.02 -13.29
C LEU A 206 -8.70 3.53 -12.36
N MET A 207 -9.07 4.02 -11.17
CA MET A 207 -8.11 4.46 -10.16
C MET A 207 -7.12 3.38 -9.76
N ARG A 208 -7.57 2.12 -9.70
CA ARG A 208 -6.68 0.97 -9.45
C ARG A 208 -5.70 0.76 -10.59
N ILE A 209 -6.16 0.75 -11.83
CA ILE A 209 -5.30 0.52 -13.01
C ILE A 209 -4.26 1.63 -13.12
N LEU A 210 -4.69 2.88 -13.06
CA LEU A 210 -3.79 4.04 -13.15
C LEU A 210 -2.75 4.06 -12.01
N ARG A 211 -3.17 3.70 -10.80
CA ARG A 211 -2.23 3.55 -9.67
C ARG A 211 -1.21 2.44 -9.95
N ASN A 212 -1.64 1.30 -10.47
CA ASN A 212 -0.75 0.19 -10.80
C ASN A 212 0.21 0.56 -11.93
N GLU A 213 -0.26 1.22 -12.99
CA GLU A 213 0.58 1.71 -14.09
C GLU A 213 1.62 2.71 -13.61
N LYS A 214 1.23 3.66 -12.74
CA LYS A 214 2.17 4.61 -12.14
C LYS A 214 3.24 3.89 -11.31
N LEU A 215 2.84 2.94 -10.48
CA LEU A 215 3.77 2.13 -9.67
C LEU A 215 4.72 1.30 -10.55
N GLN A 216 4.18 0.64 -11.57
CA GLN A 216 4.96 -0.16 -12.51
C GLN A 216 5.92 0.74 -13.32
N GLY A 217 5.47 1.92 -13.75
CA GLY A 217 6.31 2.89 -14.45
C GLY A 217 7.43 3.44 -13.57
N ALA A 218 7.18 3.64 -12.27
CA ALA A 218 8.23 3.98 -11.31
C ALA A 218 9.24 2.83 -11.14
N GLU A 219 8.77 1.58 -11.00
CA GLU A 219 9.62 0.40 -10.88
C GLU A 219 10.48 0.17 -12.14
N VAL A 220 9.90 0.28 -13.33
CA VAL A 220 10.63 0.16 -14.60
C VAL A 220 11.71 1.24 -14.72
N ARG A 221 11.39 2.48 -14.38
CA ARG A 221 12.36 3.59 -14.38
C ARG A 221 13.49 3.33 -13.38
N GLU A 222 13.16 2.85 -12.18
CA GLU A 222 14.15 2.52 -11.16
C GLU A 222 15.11 1.43 -11.66
N VAL A 223 14.58 0.34 -12.20
CA VAL A 223 15.37 -0.76 -12.77
C VAL A 223 16.28 -0.28 -13.91
N GLN A 224 15.79 0.65 -14.75
CA GLN A 224 16.58 1.21 -15.84
C GLN A 224 17.73 2.07 -15.31
N VAL A 225 17.47 2.96 -14.36
CA VAL A 225 18.50 3.82 -13.76
C VAL A 225 19.52 2.99 -12.99
N ILE A 226 19.11 1.95 -12.26
CA ILE A 226 20.04 1.04 -11.57
C ILE A 226 21.02 0.41 -12.57
N LYS A 227 20.54 -0.01 -13.75
CA LYS A 227 21.40 -0.56 -14.80
C LYS A 227 22.38 0.49 -15.35
N GLU A 228 21.93 1.72 -15.54
CA GLU A 228 22.76 2.81 -16.04
C GLU A 228 23.84 3.24 -15.03
N LEU A 229 23.48 3.34 -13.75
CA LEU A 229 24.41 3.69 -12.66
C LEU A 229 25.37 2.55 -12.29
N SER A 230 25.17 1.35 -12.86
CA SER A 230 26.01 0.17 -12.65
C SER A 230 26.15 -0.24 -11.19
N PHE A 231 25.12 0.01 -10.37
CA PHE A 231 25.06 -0.51 -9.00
C PHE A 231 24.65 -1.98 -9.00
N SER A 232 25.23 -2.74 -8.09
CA SER A 232 24.79 -4.11 -7.81
C SER A 232 23.46 -4.11 -7.05
N LYS A 233 22.71 -5.22 -7.15
CA LYS A 233 21.43 -5.36 -6.43
C LYS A 233 21.60 -5.19 -4.91
N ALA A 234 22.70 -5.70 -4.34
CA ALA A 234 22.98 -5.58 -2.91
C ALA A 234 23.20 -4.10 -2.51
N GLU A 235 24.02 -3.36 -3.27
CA GLU A 235 24.24 -1.92 -3.01
C GLU A 235 22.93 -1.12 -3.09
N VAL A 236 22.05 -1.43 -4.04
CA VAL A 236 20.75 -0.76 -4.14
C VAL A 236 19.87 -1.03 -2.92
N GLU A 237 19.86 -2.26 -2.40
CA GLU A 237 19.11 -2.58 -1.18
C GLU A 237 19.68 -1.83 0.04
N ASP A 238 21.01 -1.76 0.17
CA ASP A 238 21.68 -1.01 1.23
C ASP A 238 21.33 0.49 1.15
N PHE A 239 21.39 1.07 -0.07
CA PHE A 239 20.98 2.45 -0.32
C PHE A 239 19.51 2.69 0.02
N ARG A 240 18.64 1.72 -0.29
CA ARG A 240 17.21 1.80 0.00
C ARG A 240 16.97 1.82 1.50
N GLU A 241 17.68 1.01 2.26
CA GLU A 241 17.55 1.01 3.72
C GLU A 241 17.95 2.35 4.32
N VAL A 242 19.09 2.91 3.89
CA VAL A 242 19.53 4.25 4.31
C VAL A 242 18.48 5.28 3.92
N PHE A 243 18.00 5.27 2.68
CA PHE A 243 17.00 6.21 2.21
C PHE A 243 15.72 6.15 3.06
N VAL A 244 15.14 4.97 3.25
CA VAL A 244 13.91 4.75 4.04
C VAL A 244 14.10 5.16 5.50
N ARG A 245 15.27 4.90 6.07
CA ARG A 245 15.59 5.32 7.44
C ARG A 245 15.55 6.85 7.55
N TRP A 246 16.22 7.55 6.65
CA TRP A 246 16.31 9.00 6.68
C TRP A 246 14.99 9.69 6.29
N THR A 247 14.18 9.11 5.38
CA THR A 247 12.84 9.66 5.08
C THR A 247 11.90 9.58 6.28
N ARG A 248 11.99 8.50 7.08
CA ARG A 248 11.20 8.34 8.29
C ARG A 248 11.63 9.30 9.41
N HIS A 249 12.92 9.49 9.61
CA HIS A 249 13.45 10.39 10.64
C HIS A 249 13.28 11.87 10.30
N GLY A 250 13.36 12.25 9.02
CA GLY A 250 13.16 13.63 8.57
C GLY A 250 11.76 14.17 8.87
N ARG A 251 10.77 13.32 9.19
CA ARG A 251 9.42 13.74 9.61
C ARG A 251 9.32 14.12 11.08
N VAL A 252 10.28 13.74 11.92
CA VAL A 252 10.17 13.85 13.39
C VAL A 252 10.87 15.09 13.95
N GLY A 253 11.69 15.81 13.16
CA GLY A 253 12.53 16.90 13.67
C GLY A 253 12.83 18.05 12.70
N SER A 254 11.90 18.42 11.81
CA SER A 254 12.07 19.54 10.89
C SER A 254 10.87 20.49 11.01
N GLU A 255 10.93 21.38 12.00
CA GLU A 255 10.34 22.72 11.91
C GLU A 255 11.27 23.59 11.04
N ASP A 256 11.50 23.19 9.79
CA ASP A 256 12.19 24.06 8.85
C ASP A 256 11.20 25.12 8.35
N LEU A 257 11.32 26.29 8.96
CA LEU A 257 10.77 27.57 8.55
C LEU A 257 10.94 27.77 7.04
N ALA A 258 9.85 27.58 6.28
CA ALA A 258 9.76 28.06 4.92
C ALA A 258 8.76 29.21 4.85
N GLU A 259 9.32 30.40 4.64
CA GLU A 259 8.66 31.61 4.22
C GLU A 259 7.76 31.36 2.99
N GLY A 260 6.56 31.94 3.04
CA GLY A 260 5.94 32.61 1.90
C GLY A 260 5.56 31.78 0.67
N SER A 261 4.47 31.00 0.76
CA SER A 261 3.44 30.91 -0.29
C SER A 261 2.31 29.98 0.16
N MET A 262 1.34 30.53 0.88
CA MET A 262 0.04 29.88 0.98
C MET A 262 -0.75 30.18 -0.30
N SER A 263 -0.75 29.23 -1.23
CA SER A 263 -1.82 29.14 -2.22
C SER A 263 -2.95 28.30 -1.60
N PRO A 264 -4.14 28.88 -1.32
CA PRO A 264 -5.23 28.15 -0.73
C PRO A 264 -6.04 27.45 -1.83
N GLY A 265 -6.15 26.11 -1.77
CA GLY A 265 -7.28 25.41 -2.40
C GLY A 265 -7.00 24.19 -3.29
N GLY A 266 -5.80 23.61 -3.32
CA GLY A 266 -5.52 22.41 -4.12
C GLY A 266 -5.18 21.19 -3.27
N ILE A 267 -6.15 20.54 -2.64
CA ILE A 267 -5.91 19.25 -1.98
C ILE A 267 -5.79 18.20 -3.10
N SER A 268 -4.56 17.90 -3.53
CA SER A 268 -4.30 16.85 -4.53
C SER A 268 -4.84 15.51 -4.02
N PHE A 269 -5.92 15.03 -4.63
CA PHE A 269 -6.55 13.76 -4.33
C PHE A 269 -5.58 12.58 -4.47
N ALA A 270 -4.59 12.69 -5.37
CA ALA A 270 -3.53 11.71 -5.55
C ALA A 270 -2.68 11.52 -4.28
N ALA A 271 -2.48 12.56 -3.46
CA ALA A 271 -1.72 12.47 -2.21
C ALA A 271 -2.53 11.80 -1.09
N ARG A 272 -3.85 12.00 -1.04
CA ARG A 272 -4.73 11.43 0.01
C ARG A 272 -5.20 10.00 -0.29
N ALA A 273 -5.49 9.67 -1.55
CA ALA A 273 -5.83 8.30 -1.95
C ALA A 273 -4.64 7.34 -1.81
N GLY A 274 -3.39 7.84 -1.89
CA GLY A 274 -2.19 7.08 -1.56
C GLY A 274 -2.07 6.72 -0.08
N ALA A 275 -2.43 7.66 0.81
CA ALA A 275 -2.21 7.54 2.25
C ALA A 275 -3.06 6.46 2.96
N ALA A 276 -4.29 6.21 2.49
CA ALA A 276 -5.18 5.24 3.14
C ALA A 276 -5.00 3.80 2.63
N GLY A 277 -4.53 3.62 1.40
CA GLY A 277 -4.42 2.32 0.76
C GLY A 277 -2.99 1.81 0.60
N GLY A 278 -2.10 1.99 1.59
CA GLY A 278 -0.73 1.42 1.57
C GLY A 278 0.09 1.76 0.32
N GLY A 279 -0.30 2.80 -0.42
CA GLY A 279 0.49 3.31 -1.53
C GLY A 279 1.52 4.18 -0.88
N ALA A 280 2.78 3.76 -0.93
CA ALA A 280 3.88 4.62 -0.54
C ALA A 280 3.66 5.97 -1.23
N ILE A 281 3.25 6.99 -0.45
CA ILE A 281 3.59 8.36 -0.79
C ILE A 281 5.07 8.27 -1.13
N GLU A 282 5.49 8.69 -2.32
CA GLU A 282 6.90 8.64 -2.73
C GLU A 282 7.70 9.44 -1.71
N GLU A 283 8.14 8.76 -0.66
CA GLU A 283 8.83 9.35 0.45
C GLU A 283 10.12 9.91 -0.14
N GLY A 284 10.32 11.21 -0.01
CA GLY A 284 11.49 11.89 -0.55
C GLY A 284 12.33 12.51 0.56
N LEU A 285 13.63 12.57 0.35
CA LEU A 285 14.55 13.26 1.26
C LEU A 285 14.50 14.77 0.98
N SER A 286 14.27 15.58 2.02
CA SER A 286 14.45 17.02 1.89
C SER A 286 15.94 17.35 1.73
N ARG A 287 16.26 18.51 1.16
CA ARG A 287 17.64 18.99 1.02
C ARG A 287 18.38 18.97 2.35
N GLY A 288 17.79 19.56 3.39
CA GLY A 288 18.35 19.58 4.75
C GLY A 288 18.60 18.17 5.31
N THR A 289 17.70 17.22 5.06
CA THR A 289 17.88 15.82 5.50
C THR A 289 19.03 15.15 4.76
N PHE A 290 19.17 15.39 3.45
CA PHE A 290 20.28 14.86 2.66
C PHE A 290 21.63 15.46 3.10
N TYR A 291 21.68 16.75 3.44
CA TYR A 291 22.89 17.35 4.04
C TYR A 291 23.26 16.72 5.38
N LYS A 292 22.27 16.50 6.25
CA LYS A 292 22.50 15.82 7.54
C LYS A 292 23.01 14.39 7.32
N LEU A 293 22.50 13.69 6.31
CA LEU A 293 23.00 12.39 5.89
C LEU A 293 24.48 12.48 5.50
N LEU A 294 24.89 13.44 4.66
CA LEU A 294 26.31 13.60 4.28
C LEU A 294 27.22 13.92 5.47
N LEU A 295 26.77 14.78 6.38
CA LEU A 295 27.51 15.10 7.60
C LEU A 295 27.64 13.89 8.53
N SER A 296 26.61 13.04 8.61
CA SER A 296 26.65 11.82 9.42
C SER A 296 27.68 10.80 8.93
N LEU A 297 28.16 10.94 7.69
CA LEU A 297 29.19 10.10 7.08
C LEU A 297 30.59 10.68 7.28
N GLY A 298 30.72 11.75 8.06
CA GLY A 298 31.99 12.42 8.30
C GLY A 298 32.48 13.26 7.11
N ILE A 299 31.61 13.58 6.14
CA ILE A 299 31.99 14.39 4.98
C ILE A 299 31.91 15.88 5.35
N PRO A 300 33.03 16.61 5.44
CA PRO A 300 33.00 18.03 5.77
C PRO A 300 32.53 18.84 4.55
N LEU A 301 31.35 19.46 4.66
CA LEU A 301 30.79 20.28 3.59
C LEU A 301 31.11 21.77 3.79
N GLY A 302 32.12 22.26 3.09
CA GLY A 302 32.41 23.69 2.96
C GLY A 302 31.38 24.42 2.11
N MET A 303 31.51 25.74 2.00
CA MET A 303 30.54 26.57 1.26
C MET A 303 30.53 26.26 -0.25
N LYS A 304 31.72 25.99 -0.84
CA LYS A 304 31.83 25.67 -2.27
C LYS A 304 31.18 24.33 -2.60
N GLU A 305 31.40 23.34 -1.73
CA GLU A 305 30.82 22.01 -1.84
C GLU A 305 29.29 22.09 -1.73
N ARG A 306 28.76 22.91 -0.81
CA ARG A 306 27.30 23.13 -0.70
C ARG A 306 26.71 23.76 -1.95
N GLU A 307 27.36 24.76 -2.54
CA GLU A 307 26.90 25.38 -3.78
C GLU A 307 26.89 24.37 -4.94
N GLU A 308 27.94 23.57 -5.07
CA GLU A 308 28.00 22.51 -6.09
C GLU A 308 26.92 21.44 -5.85
N LEU A 309 26.67 21.07 -4.60
CA LEU A 309 25.63 20.11 -4.26
C LEU A 309 24.24 20.64 -4.55
N GLU A 310 23.94 21.92 -4.29
CA GLU A 310 22.65 22.53 -4.66
C GLU A 310 22.43 22.50 -6.17
N VAL A 311 23.46 22.79 -6.98
CA VAL A 311 23.38 22.70 -8.44
C VAL A 311 23.06 21.26 -8.86
N ARG A 312 23.71 20.27 -8.24
CA ARG A 312 23.44 18.85 -8.53
C ARG A 312 22.06 18.40 -8.05
N PHE A 313 21.60 18.88 -6.90
CA PHE A 313 20.28 18.59 -6.37
C PHE A 313 19.18 19.16 -7.28
N ALA A 314 19.39 20.34 -7.87
CA ALA A 314 18.47 20.93 -8.84
C ALA A 314 18.38 20.14 -10.15
N LEU A 315 19.42 19.36 -10.50
CA LEU A 315 19.44 18.47 -11.66
C LEU A 315 18.96 17.05 -11.33
N ALA A 316 18.77 16.72 -10.05
CA ALA A 316 18.36 15.39 -9.62
C ALA A 316 16.88 15.14 -9.87
N ASP A 317 16.50 13.86 -9.90
CA ASP A 317 15.09 13.45 -9.97
C ASP A 317 14.40 13.76 -8.63
N LEU A 318 13.46 14.70 -8.65
CA LEU A 318 12.68 15.11 -7.49
C LEU A 318 11.24 14.60 -7.63
N ASN A 319 10.63 14.23 -6.52
CA ASN A 319 9.22 13.89 -6.47
C ASN A 319 8.33 15.15 -6.63
N ASN A 320 7.02 14.96 -6.65
CA ASN A 320 6.05 16.05 -6.79
C ASN A 320 6.09 17.11 -5.67
N GLU A 321 6.76 16.82 -4.54
CA GLU A 321 6.95 17.74 -3.42
C GLU A 321 8.31 18.49 -3.49
N GLY A 322 9.07 18.31 -4.58
CA GLY A 322 10.42 18.87 -4.71
C GLY A 322 11.45 18.23 -3.77
N ARG A 323 11.14 17.04 -3.23
CA ARG A 323 12.06 16.24 -2.42
C ARG A 323 12.76 15.22 -3.28
N LEU A 324 13.97 14.81 -2.88
CA LEU A 324 14.77 13.85 -3.61
C LEU A 324 14.09 12.48 -3.66
N SER A 325 13.78 11.98 -4.86
CA SER A 325 13.25 10.63 -5.04
C SER A 325 14.34 9.59 -4.76
N PHE A 326 13.99 8.32 -4.59
CA PHE A 326 15.01 7.27 -4.44
C PHE A 326 15.91 7.18 -5.68
N ILE A 327 15.36 7.38 -6.88
CA ILE A 327 16.12 7.41 -8.14
C ILE A 327 17.09 8.60 -8.15
N GLY A 328 16.62 9.79 -7.77
CA GLY A 328 17.47 10.98 -7.66
C GLY A 328 18.56 10.81 -6.62
N PHE A 329 18.25 10.15 -5.50
CA PHE A 329 19.22 9.78 -4.47
C PHE A 329 20.31 8.86 -5.01
N LEU A 330 19.97 7.79 -5.72
CA LEU A 330 20.97 6.91 -6.35
C LEU A 330 21.85 7.68 -7.35
N GLY A 331 21.26 8.57 -8.15
CA GLY A 331 22.01 9.42 -9.08
C GLY A 331 23.02 10.33 -8.37
N LEU A 332 22.61 10.96 -7.27
CA LEU A 332 23.51 11.77 -6.45
C LEU A 332 24.60 10.93 -5.78
N MET A 333 24.26 9.77 -5.19
CA MET A 333 25.25 8.88 -4.59
C MET A 333 26.29 8.40 -5.60
N ARG A 334 25.86 8.08 -6.83
CA ARG A 334 26.79 7.72 -7.90
C ARG A 334 27.74 8.86 -8.22
N TRP A 335 27.20 10.07 -8.41
CA TRP A 335 28.01 11.24 -8.70
C TRP A 335 29.00 11.54 -7.57
N LEU A 336 28.57 11.51 -6.31
CA LEU A 336 29.43 11.73 -5.14
C LEU A 336 30.64 10.78 -5.14
N LEU A 337 30.41 9.49 -5.40
CA LEU A 337 31.46 8.47 -5.45
C LEU A 337 32.39 8.65 -6.65
N ASP A 338 31.84 8.95 -7.83
CA ASP A 338 32.61 9.10 -9.07
C ASP A 338 33.48 10.36 -9.08
N SER A 339 33.03 11.46 -8.46
CA SER A 339 33.78 12.72 -8.36
C SER A 339 34.69 12.80 -7.13
N ASP A 340 34.66 11.79 -6.26
CA ASP A 340 35.28 11.84 -4.93
C ASP A 340 34.92 13.11 -4.16
N PHE A 341 33.63 13.46 -4.19
CA PHE A 341 33.15 14.72 -3.65
C PHE A 341 33.49 14.88 -2.18
N ALA A 342 34.19 15.96 -1.85
CA ALA A 342 34.67 16.25 -0.50
C ALA A 342 35.47 15.09 0.16
N GLY A 343 36.16 14.28 -0.65
CA GLY A 343 36.96 13.15 -0.17
C GLY A 343 36.12 11.99 0.37
N ILE A 344 34.88 11.84 -0.11
CA ILE A 344 33.96 10.80 0.35
C ILE A 344 34.57 9.38 0.27
N ASN A 345 35.43 9.11 -0.71
CA ASN A 345 36.05 7.78 -0.81
C ASN A 345 37.00 7.52 0.36
N ALA A 346 37.77 8.53 0.78
CA ALA A 346 38.65 8.43 1.95
C ALA A 346 37.85 8.32 3.25
N ALA A 347 36.80 9.12 3.42
CA ALA A 347 35.92 9.06 4.59
C ALA A 347 35.24 7.68 4.72
N ALA A 348 34.81 7.12 3.59
CA ALA A 348 34.24 5.78 3.56
C ALA A 348 35.27 4.69 3.92
N GLU A 349 36.50 4.79 3.44
CA GLU A 349 37.58 3.86 3.81
C GLU A 349 37.91 3.91 5.30
N GLU A 350 38.01 5.11 5.89
CA GLU A 350 38.26 5.29 7.32
C GLU A 350 37.15 4.70 8.18
N THR A 351 35.90 4.91 7.77
CA THR A 351 34.73 4.37 8.46
C THR A 351 34.69 2.84 8.41
N VAL A 352 35.08 2.23 7.29
CA VAL A 352 35.17 0.77 7.20
C VAL A 352 36.25 0.22 8.14
N ALA A 353 37.33 0.98 8.34
CA ALA A 353 38.42 0.57 9.22
C ALA A 353 38.06 0.62 10.72
N THR A 354 37.10 1.46 11.12
CA THR A 354 36.70 1.62 12.52
C THR A 354 35.66 0.61 12.99
N ILE A 355 34.98 -0.10 12.08
CA ILE A 355 33.99 -1.11 12.42
C ILE A 355 34.69 -2.40 12.87
N PRO A 356 34.51 -2.84 14.14
CA PRO A 356 35.15 -4.06 14.62
C PRO A 356 34.66 -5.28 13.84
N SER A 357 35.61 -5.99 13.24
CA SER A 357 35.38 -7.13 12.36
C SER A 357 34.85 -8.35 13.14
N GLU A 358 33.56 -8.40 13.43
CA GLU A 358 32.91 -9.65 13.82
C GLU A 358 32.46 -10.43 12.57
N GLY A 359 33.28 -11.40 12.16
CA GLY A 359 32.76 -12.66 11.60
C GLY A 359 32.39 -12.72 10.11
N ASN A 360 33.41 -12.70 9.26
CA ASN A 360 33.58 -13.49 8.01
C ASN A 360 32.61 -13.31 6.80
N PHE A 361 33.24 -13.48 5.62
CA PHE A 361 32.67 -13.91 4.33
C PHE A 361 32.17 -12.83 3.33
N PHE A 362 33.10 -12.10 2.68
CA PHE A 362 33.31 -12.11 1.21
C PHE A 362 33.97 -10.82 0.66
N GLN A 363 35.15 -11.04 0.07
CA GLN A 363 35.87 -10.10 -0.78
C GLN A 363 34.99 -9.55 -1.92
N ARG A 364 34.97 -8.22 -2.12
CA ARG A 364 35.48 -7.52 -3.33
C ARG A 364 35.14 -6.01 -3.33
N ARG A 365 36.07 -5.22 -2.77
CA ARG A 365 36.62 -3.90 -3.20
C ARG A 365 35.76 -2.74 -3.74
N ARG A 366 34.44 -2.84 -3.90
CA ARG A 366 33.52 -1.69 -4.08
C ARG A 366 32.36 -1.67 -3.09
N HIS A 367 32.10 -2.81 -2.47
CA HIS A 367 30.99 -3.06 -1.56
C HIS A 367 31.20 -2.55 -0.12
N GLN A 368 32.42 -2.13 0.23
CA GLN A 368 32.76 -1.81 1.64
C GLN A 368 32.42 -0.38 2.05
N SER A 369 32.47 0.59 1.15
CA SER A 369 32.10 2.00 1.46
C SER A 369 30.65 2.16 1.94
N MET A 370 29.79 1.16 1.71
CA MET A 370 28.34 1.21 1.93
C MET A 370 27.88 0.58 3.26
N LEU A 371 28.55 -0.47 3.76
CA LEU A 371 28.20 -1.05 5.07
C LEU A 371 28.60 -0.13 6.24
N ALA A 372 29.63 0.68 6.02
CA ALA A 372 29.98 1.84 6.85
C ALA A 372 28.81 2.83 7.07
N PHE A 373 27.97 3.04 6.05
CA PHE A 373 26.78 3.90 6.17
C PHE A 373 25.72 3.32 7.10
N HIS A 374 25.58 1.99 7.17
CA HIS A 374 24.53 1.31 7.95
C HIS A 374 24.79 1.40 9.45
N GLN A 375 26.06 1.26 9.87
CA GLN A 375 26.47 1.24 11.27
C GLN A 375 26.56 2.63 11.91
N LEU A 376 27.07 3.66 11.19
CA LEU A 376 27.08 5.04 11.71
C LEU A 376 25.69 5.63 11.92
N ALA A 377 24.73 5.28 11.06
CA ALA A 377 23.35 5.69 11.24
C ALA A 377 22.70 5.05 12.49
N ALA A 378 23.20 3.89 12.94
CA ALA A 378 22.67 3.14 14.09
C ALA A 378 23.12 3.66 15.46
N GLU A 379 24.23 4.40 15.54
CA GLU A 379 24.86 4.76 16.82
C GLU A 379 24.67 6.24 17.25
N MET A 380 23.80 7.01 16.60
CA MET A 380 23.57 8.41 17.00
C MET A 380 22.83 8.53 18.35
N PRO A 381 23.37 9.27 19.34
CA PRO A 381 22.68 9.55 20.59
C PRO A 381 21.55 10.55 20.38
N MET A 382 20.39 10.22 20.95
CA MET A 382 19.19 11.06 21.02
C MET A 382 19.44 12.22 21.98
N GLU A 383 20.09 13.29 21.53
CA GLU A 383 20.07 14.55 22.28
C GLU A 383 18.69 15.19 22.12
N GLY A 384 17.87 15.02 23.16
CA GLY A 384 16.62 15.76 23.34
C GLY A 384 16.90 17.23 23.66
N PRO A 385 16.00 18.16 23.30
CA PRO A 385 16.21 19.57 23.53
C PRO A 385 16.10 19.89 25.03
N HIS A 386 17.13 20.54 25.56
CA HIS A 386 17.11 21.24 26.85
C HIS A 386 16.83 22.73 26.67
#